data_AF-A0A7K2HLJ5-F1
#
_entry.id   AF-A0A7K2HLJ5-F1
#
_cell.length_a   1.000
_cell.length_b   1.000
_cell.length_c   1.000
_cell.angle_alpha   90.00
_cell.angle_beta   90.00
_cell.angle_gamma   90.00
#
_symmetry.space_group_name_H-M   'P 1'
#
loop_
_entity.id
_entity.type
_entity.pdbx_description
1 polymer ?
#
loop_
_entity_poly.entity_id
_entity_poly.type
_entity_poly.pdbx_seq_one_letter_code
_entity_poly.pdbx_strand_id
1 'polypeptide(L)'
;MASHHLPHHESHGNHPMSVLGYVLVLGGFACAALWLVSMAGGHVAAAVLFGLLMIGAFTFAASIFLSLNHRHHHSPVLPDNTDSELDRYMHRYRE
;
A
#
# COMPACT_ATOMS: atom_id res chain seq x y z
N MET A 1 38.99 21.19 9.03
CA MET A 1 38.73 20.35 7.85
C MET A 1 37.25 20.50 7.52
N ALA A 2 36.92 21.14 6.41
CA ALA A 2 35.52 21.37 6.01
C ALA A 2 34.96 20.09 5.40
N SER A 3 34.06 19.41 6.10
CA SER A 3 33.34 18.24 5.61
C SER A 3 32.31 18.69 4.57
N HIS A 4 32.58 18.36 3.31
CA HIS A 4 31.65 18.54 2.20
C HIS A 4 30.44 17.63 2.45
N HIS A 5 29.33 18.18 2.95
CA HIS A 5 28.06 17.47 3.01
C HIS A 5 27.58 17.26 1.57
N LEU A 6 27.85 16.07 1.01
CA LEU A 6 27.20 15.64 -0.21
C LEU A 6 25.70 15.48 0.11
N PRO A 7 24.80 16.01 -0.75
CA PRO A 7 23.37 15.79 -0.59
C PRO A 7 23.09 14.29 -0.65
N HIS A 8 22.84 13.68 0.52
CA HIS A 8 22.36 12.31 0.59
C HIS A 8 20.96 12.28 -0.02
N HIS A 9 20.83 11.56 -1.13
CA HIS A 9 19.53 11.29 -1.71
C HIS A 9 18.81 10.30 -0.79
N GLU A 10 18.01 10.80 0.14
CA GLU A 10 17.11 9.98 0.94
C GLU A 10 16.06 9.38 0.00
N SER A 11 16.17 8.08 -0.25
CA SER A 11 15.18 7.32 -1.01
C SER A 11 13.88 7.33 -0.22
N HIS A 12 12.96 8.23 -0.58
CA HIS A 12 11.69 8.39 0.10
C HIS A 12 10.93 7.06 0.09
N GLY A 13 10.49 6.59 1.27
CA GLY A 13 9.84 5.28 1.45
C GLY A 13 8.44 5.14 0.82
N ASN A 14 8.02 6.10 -0.01
CA ASN A 14 6.76 6.00 -0.74
C ASN A 14 6.95 5.07 -1.95
N HIS A 15 6.98 3.77 -1.69
CA HIS A 15 7.14 2.77 -2.73
C HIS A 15 5.95 2.91 -3.70
N PRO A 16 6.15 3.11 -5.01
CA PRO A 16 5.05 3.30 -5.98
C PRO A 16 4.06 2.12 -5.98
N MET A 17 4.50 0.96 -5.49
CA MET A 17 3.67 -0.21 -5.25
C MET A 17 2.60 0.01 -4.17
N SER A 18 2.85 0.83 -3.13
CA SER A 18 1.84 1.14 -2.10
C SER A 18 0.65 1.90 -2.67
N VAL A 19 0.90 2.85 -3.59
CA VAL A 19 -0.12 3.58 -4.34
C VAL A 19 -0.92 2.64 -5.22
N LEU A 20 -0.24 1.71 -5.91
CA LEU A 20 -0.90 0.68 -6.70
C LEU A 20 -1.82 -0.20 -5.82
N GLY A 21 -1.32 -0.66 -4.67
CA GLY A 21 -2.10 -1.40 -3.69
C GLY A 21 -3.34 -0.64 -3.23
N TYR A 22 -3.21 0.67 -2.95
CA TYR A 22 -4.33 1.53 -2.57
C TYR A 22 -5.38 1.65 -3.68
N VAL A 23 -4.97 1.88 -4.93
CA VAL A 23 -5.89 1.93 -6.08
C VAL A 23 -6.61 0.61 -6.29
N LEU A 24 -5.93 -0.53 -6.10
CA LEU A 24 -6.57 -1.84 -6.16
C LEU A 24 -7.62 -2.03 -5.05
N VAL A 25 -7.38 -1.54 -3.84
CA VAL A 25 -8.39 -1.58 -2.77
C VAL A 25 -9.64 -0.77 -3.16
N LEU A 26 -9.46 0.46 -3.66
CA LEU A 26 -10.58 1.29 -4.13
C LEU A 26 -11.34 0.61 -5.29
N GLY A 27 -10.60 0.06 -6.26
CA GLY A 27 -11.19 -0.69 -7.38
C GLY A 27 -11.92 -1.95 -6.92
N GLY A 28 -11.39 -2.65 -5.91
CA GLY A 28 -12.02 -3.81 -5.29
C GLY A 28 -13.38 -3.46 -4.66
N PHE A 29 -13.46 -2.36 -3.90
CA PHE A 29 -14.73 -1.89 -3.34
C PHE A 29 -15.73 -1.44 -4.40
N ALA A 30 -15.28 -0.78 -5.47
CA ALA A 30 -16.15 -0.43 -6.59
C ALA A 30 -16.72 -1.69 -7.28
N CYS A 31 -15.88 -2.70 -7.51
CA CYS A 31 -16.31 -3.99 -8.05
C CYS A 31 -17.27 -4.72 -7.09
N ALA A 32 -17.04 -4.64 -5.78
CA ALA A 32 -17.94 -5.21 -4.77
C ALA A 32 -19.34 -4.59 -4.83
N ALA A 33 -19.43 -3.27 -4.96
CA ALA A 33 -20.71 -2.58 -5.12
C ALA A 33 -21.42 -3.01 -6.41
N LEU A 34 -20.71 -3.06 -7.54
CA LEU A 34 -21.26 -3.52 -8.82
C LEU A 34 -21.69 -4.98 -8.79
N TRP A 35 -20.96 -5.83 -8.06
CA TRP A 35 -21.33 -7.23 -7.84
C TRP A 35 -22.66 -7.34 -7.09
N LEU A 36 -22.82 -6.62 -5.97
CA LEU A 36 -24.06 -6.61 -5.18
C LEU A 36 -25.26 -6.12 -6.00
N VAL A 37 -25.09 -5.02 -6.74
CA VAL A 37 -26.15 -4.47 -7.61
C VAL A 37 -26.50 -5.46 -8.72
N SER A 38 -25.50 -6.10 -9.34
CA SER A 38 -25.72 -7.08 -10.40
C SER A 38 -26.42 -8.34 -9.90
N MET A 39 -26.10 -8.81 -8.68
CA MET A 39 -26.83 -9.91 -8.04
C MET A 39 -28.28 -9.50 -7.75
N ALA A 40 -28.51 -8.32 -7.19
CA ALA A 40 -29.85 -7.82 -6.90
C ALA A 40 -30.70 -7.63 -8.17
N GLY A 41 -30.07 -7.23 -9.28
CA GLY A 41 -30.72 -7.05 -10.59
C GLY A 41 -30.91 -8.34 -11.40
N GLY A 42 -30.47 -9.51 -10.90
CA GLY A 42 -30.56 -10.79 -11.62
C GLY A 42 -29.60 -10.90 -12.81
N HIS A 43 -28.60 -10.02 -12.92
CA HIS A 43 -27.60 -10.03 -13.98
C HIS A 43 -26.44 -10.98 -13.64
N VAL A 44 -26.69 -12.28 -13.80
CA VAL A 44 -25.76 -13.35 -13.37
C VAL A 44 -24.36 -13.22 -13.98
N ALA A 45 -24.26 -12.97 -15.28
CA ALA A 45 -22.95 -12.85 -15.96
C ALA A 45 -22.13 -11.66 -15.43
N ALA A 46 -22.77 -10.49 -15.27
CA ALA A 46 -22.13 -9.30 -14.72
C ALA A 46 -21.73 -9.51 -13.25
N ALA A 47 -22.58 -10.18 -12.47
CA ALA A 47 -22.26 -10.53 -11.09
C ALA A 47 -21.01 -11.42 -11.00
N VAL A 48 -20.92 -12.49 -11.80
CA VAL A 48 -19.74 -13.35 -11.81
C VAL A 48 -18.48 -12.56 -12.19
N LEU A 49 -18.56 -11.72 -13.22
CA LEU A 49 -17.43 -10.91 -13.66
C LEU A 49 -16.93 -9.95 -12.57
N PHE A 50 -17.83 -9.15 -11.98
CA PHE A 50 -17.45 -8.19 -10.94
C PHE A 50 -17.00 -8.88 -9.65
N GLY A 51 -17.57 -10.05 -9.32
CA GLY A 51 -17.12 -10.88 -8.20
C GLY A 51 -15.68 -11.36 -8.38
N LEU A 52 -15.32 -11.85 -9.57
CA LEU A 52 -13.95 -12.27 -9.87
C LEU A 52 -12.96 -11.09 -9.86
N LEU A 53 -13.34 -9.96 -10.45
CA LEU A 53 -12.52 -8.74 -10.45
C LEU A 53 -12.29 -8.22 -9.02
N MET A 54 -13.33 -8.22 -8.18
CA MET A 54 -13.22 -7.85 -6.76
C MET A 54 -12.23 -8.75 -6.03
N ILE A 55 -12.35 -10.08 -6.16
CA ILE A 55 -11.46 -11.03 -5.48
C ILE A 55 -10.01 -10.84 -5.95
N GLY A 56 -9.80 -10.70 -7.27
CA GLY A 56 -8.49 -10.45 -7.84
C GLY A 56 -7.85 -9.16 -7.31
N ALA A 57 -8.62 -8.07 -7.28
CA ALA A 57 -8.16 -6.78 -6.79
C ALA A 57 -7.74 -6.83 -5.32
N PHE A 58 -8.56 -7.42 -4.44
CA PHE A 58 -8.21 -7.52 -3.02
C PHE A 58 -7.04 -8.47 -2.76
N THR A 59 -6.99 -9.60 -3.45
CA THR A 59 -5.88 -10.57 -3.29
C THR A 59 -4.55 -9.96 -3.72
N PHE A 60 -4.54 -9.20 -4.82
CA PHE A 60 -3.33 -8.57 -5.33
C PHE A 60 -2.94 -7.33 -4.51
N ALA A 61 -3.90 -6.56 -3.99
CA ALA A 61 -3.61 -5.51 -3.02
C ALA A 61 -2.98 -6.09 -1.73
N ALA A 62 -3.56 -7.16 -1.19
CA ALA A 62 -3.05 -7.82 0.01
C ALA A 62 -1.63 -8.37 -0.21
N SER A 63 -1.35 -8.99 -1.36
CA SER A 63 -0.01 -9.49 -1.67
C SER A 63 1.02 -8.36 -1.80
N ILE A 64 0.64 -7.22 -2.39
CA ILE A 64 1.50 -6.03 -2.45
C ILE A 64 1.83 -5.53 -1.05
N PHE A 65 0.83 -5.34 -0.19
CA PHE A 65 1.07 -4.83 1.16
C PHE A 65 1.87 -5.80 2.03
N LEU A 66 1.60 -7.10 1.93
CA LEU A 66 2.39 -8.13 2.62
C LEU A 66 3.84 -8.15 2.11
N SER A 67 4.05 -8.06 0.80
CA SER A 67 5.39 -7.99 0.20
C SER A 67 6.15 -6.75 0.67
N LEU A 68 5.48 -5.59 0.69
CA LEU A 68 6.09 -4.35 1.18
C LEU A 68 6.46 -4.45 2.67
N ASN A 69 5.54 -4.96 3.49
CA ASN A 69 5.77 -5.16 4.93
C ASN A 69 6.94 -6.12 5.20
N HIS A 70 7.06 -7.20 4.42
CA HIS A 70 8.14 -8.18 4.59
C HIS A 70 9.49 -7.73 4.03
N ARG A 71 9.53 -6.94 2.95
CA ARG A 71 10.78 -6.57 2.28
C ARG A 71 11.40 -5.27 2.75
N HIS A 72 10.59 -4.33 3.26
CA HIS A 72 11.11 -3.00 3.55
C HIS A 72 11.35 -2.72 5.02
N HIS A 73 10.94 -3.57 5.98
CA HIS A 73 11.10 -3.36 7.44
C HIS A 73 10.61 -1.99 7.98
N HIS A 74 10.14 -1.08 7.12
CA HIS A 74 9.47 0.17 7.44
C HIS A 74 7.96 -0.08 7.47
N SER A 75 7.33 0.39 8.54
CA SER A 75 5.89 0.25 8.72
C SER A 75 5.16 1.04 7.62
N PRO A 76 4.29 0.43 6.80
CA PRO A 76 3.59 1.12 5.70
C PRO A 76 2.60 2.21 6.16
N VAL A 77 2.44 2.40 7.47
CA VAL A 77 1.55 3.39 8.10
C VAL A 77 2.32 4.41 8.95
N LEU A 78 3.53 4.10 9.42
CA LEU A 78 4.35 5.05 10.17
C LEU A 78 5.37 5.71 9.25
N PRO A 79 5.56 7.04 9.34
CA PRO A 79 6.49 7.78 8.50
C PRO A 79 7.98 7.57 8.90
N ASP A 80 8.33 6.49 9.60
CA ASP A 80 9.73 6.12 9.87
C ASP A 80 10.30 5.39 8.64
N ASN A 81 10.45 6.15 7.56
CA ASN A 81 10.78 5.65 6.23
C ASN A 81 12.28 5.50 5.99
N THR A 82 13.12 5.92 6.95
CA THR A 82 14.58 5.82 6.87
C THR A 82 15.19 5.48 8.22
N ASP A 83 16.28 4.71 8.22
CA ASP A 83 17.03 4.37 9.44
C ASP A 83 17.49 5.64 10.20
N SER A 84 17.76 6.73 9.47
CA SER A 84 18.13 8.04 10.04
C SER A 84 16.98 8.74 10.77
N GLU A 85 15.73 8.59 10.30
CA GLU A 85 14.54 9.11 11.00
C GLU A 85 14.22 8.29 12.24
N LEU A 86 14.34 6.96 12.16
CA LEU A 86 14.17 6.09 13.32
C LEU A 86 15.20 6.37 14.40
N ASP A 87 16.47 6.56 14.02
CA ASP A 87 17.54 6.89 14.97
C ASP A 87 17.31 8.26 15.61
N ARG A 88 16.85 9.25 14.82
CA ARG A 88 16.44 10.57 15.33
C ARG A 88 15.23 10.49 16.27
N TYR A 89 14.24 9.64 15.97
CA TYR A 89 13.06 9.44 16.82
C TYR A 89 13.44 8.76 18.14
N MET A 90 14.24 7.69 18.08
CA MET A 90 14.73 6.99 19.27
C MET A 90 15.61 7.88 20.14
N HIS A 91 16.46 8.72 19.55
CA HIS A 91 17.28 9.66 20.32
C HIS A 91 16.41 10.70 21.05
N ARG A 92 15.30 11.16 20.45
CA ARG A 92 14.39 12.13 21.07
C ARG A 92 13.56 11.57 22.23
N TYR A 93 13.21 10.27 22.19
CA TYR A 93 12.33 9.64 23.19
C TYR A 93 13.09 8.84 24.26
N ARG A 94 14.40 8.61 24.08
CA ARG A 94 15.26 7.94 25.08
C ARG A 94 15.93 8.92 26.06
N GLU A 95 15.76 10.22 25.86
CA GLU A 95 16.04 11.29 26.84
C GLU A 95 14.76 11.68 27.58
#